data_AF-A0A847PMK2-F1
#
_entry.id   AF-A0A847PMK2-F1
#
_cell.length_a   1.000
_cell.length_b   1.000
_cell.length_c   1.000
_cell.angle_alpha   90.00
_cell.angle_beta   90.00
_cell.angle_gamma   90.00
#
_symmetry.space_group_name_H-M   'P 1'
#
loop_
_entity.id
_entity.type
_entity.pdbx_description
1 polymer ?
#
loop_
_entity_poly.entity_id
_entity_poly.type
_entity_poly.pdbx_seq_one_letter_code
_entity_poly.pdbx_strand_id
1 'polypeptide(L)' 'MAISVRLSAQDEQLFKSYAKTNNISLSELFRSAVLEKIEDEYDLAVYRESLEEYNKNPISYSHDEVCRMLGID' A
#
# COMPACT_ATOMS: atom_id res chain seq x y z
N MET A 1 6.32 -5.20 -21.67
CA MET A 1 5.17 -6.09 -21.40
C MET A 1 3.90 -5.29 -21.63
N ALA A 2 2.89 -5.87 -22.27
CA ALA A 2 1.59 -5.23 -22.48
C ALA A 2 0.49 -6.03 -21.78
N ILE A 3 -0.48 -5.35 -21.20
CA ILE A 3 -1.63 -5.95 -20.51
C ILE A 3 -2.89 -5.42 -21.19
N SER A 4 -3.77 -6.33 -21.60
CA SER A 4 -5.06 -5.99 -22.20
C SER A 4 -6.17 -6.20 -21.19
N VAL A 5 -6.90 -5.15 -20.85
CA VAL A 5 -8.06 -5.20 -19.95
C VAL A 5 -9.32 -4.92 -20.76
N ARG A 6 -10.34 -5.78 -20.59
CA ARG A 6 -11.65 -5.56 -21.21
C ARG A 6 -12.45 -4.60 -20.33
N LEU A 7 -12.94 -3.52 -20.92
CA LEU A 7 -13.74 -2.51 -20.25
C LEU A 7 -15.10 -2.36 -20.93
N SER A 8 -16.10 -1.97 -20.16
CA SER A 8 -17.31 -1.40 -20.74
C SER A 8 -17.00 0.00 -21.32
N ALA A 9 -17.84 0.49 -22.22
CA ALA A 9 -17.68 1.86 -22.74
C ALA A 9 -17.76 2.92 -21.63
N GLN A 10 -18.54 2.64 -20.58
CA GLN A 10 -18.72 3.51 -19.42
C GLN A 10 -17.44 3.57 -18.57
N ASP A 11 -16.85 2.42 -18.27
CA ASP A 11 -15.60 2.34 -17.49
C ASP A 11 -14.43 2.98 -18.26
N GLU A 12 -14.35 2.74 -19.57
CA GLU A 12 -13.31 3.35 -20.40
C GLU A 12 -13.39 4.88 -20.37
N GLN A 13 -14.61 5.43 -20.48
CA GLN A 13 -14.81 6.87 -20.40
C GLN A 13 -14.45 7.42 -19.02
N LEU A 14 -14.83 6.72 -17.95
CA LEU A 14 -14.51 7.10 -16.58
C LEU A 14 -13.00 7.12 -16.34
N PHE A 15 -12.29 6.06 -16.72
CA PHE A 15 -10.85 5.93 -16.51
C PHE A 15 -10.07 6.98 -17.29
N LYS A 16 -10.45 7.24 -18.56
CA LYS A 16 -9.84 8.31 -19.36
C LYS A 16 -10.07 9.68 -18.74
N SER A 17 -11.27 9.94 -18.22
CA SER A 17 -11.61 11.22 -17.60
C SER A 17 -10.82 11.44 -16.31
N TYR A 18 -10.70 10.40 -15.48
CA TYR A 18 -9.89 10.43 -14.26
C TYR A 18 -8.42 10.67 -14.58
N ALA A 19 -7.83 9.90 -15.49
CA ALA A 19 -6.43 10.03 -15.88
C ALA A 19 -6.13 11.43 -16.42
N LYS A 20 -7.00 11.97 -17.29
CA LYS A 20 -6.89 13.33 -17.82
C LYS A 20 -6.97 14.39 -16.72
N THR A 21 -7.90 14.26 -15.79
CA THR A 21 -8.08 15.24 -14.68
C THR A 21 -6.86 15.27 -13.76
N ASN A 22 -6.23 14.11 -13.55
CA ASN A 22 -5.03 13.98 -12.72
C ASN A 22 -3.73 14.12 -13.51
N ASN A 23 -3.79 14.44 -14.81
CA ASN A 23 -2.65 14.59 -15.71
C ASN A 23 -1.69 13.38 -15.70
N ILE A 24 -2.24 12.17 -15.60
CA ILE A 24 -1.52 10.89 -15.65
C ILE A 24 -1.95 10.07 -16.86
N SER A 25 -1.12 9.10 -17.25
CA SER A 25 -1.52 8.14 -18.29
C SER A 25 -2.44 7.04 -17.74
N LEU A 26 -3.20 6.36 -18.61
CA LEU A 26 -3.94 5.16 -18.20
C LEU A 26 -2.98 4.08 -17.65
N SER A 27 -1.81 3.90 -18.28
CA SER A 27 -0.82 2.92 -17.83
C SER A 27 -0.30 3.23 -16.42
N GLU A 28 -0.15 4.50 -16.09
CA GLU A 28 0.23 4.96 -14.75
C GLU A 28 -0.90 4.73 -13.75
N LEU A 29 -2.14 5.12 -14.10
CA LEU A 29 -3.32 4.84 -13.28
C LEU A 29 -3.44 3.35 -12.92
N PHE A 30 -3.35 2.45 -13.91
CA PHE A 30 -3.43 1.01 -13.67
C PHE A 30 -2.24 0.48 -12.88
N ARG A 31 -1.03 0.97 -13.16
CA ARG A 31 0.18 0.55 -12.42
C ARG A 31 0.06 0.91 -10.94
N SER A 32 -0.30 2.16 -10.63
CA SER A 32 -0.40 2.64 -9.26
C SER A 32 -1.50 1.91 -8.51
N ALA A 33 -2.69 1.72 -9.12
CA ALA A 33 -3.78 0.99 -8.49
C ALA A 33 -3.41 -0.48 -8.19
N VAL A 34 -2.65 -1.13 -9.07
CA VAL A 34 -2.17 -2.51 -8.82
C VAL A 34 -1.13 -2.54 -7.71
N LEU A 35 -0.19 -1.60 -7.68
CA LEU A 35 0.82 -1.53 -6.62
C LEU A 35 0.19 -1.25 -5.27
N GLU A 36 -0.70 -0.28 -5.17
CA GLU A 36 -1.45 0.06 -3.95
C GLU A 36 -2.21 -1.16 -3.42
N LYS A 37 -2.85 -1.92 -4.30
CA LYS A 37 -3.55 -3.14 -3.91
C LYS A 37 -2.61 -4.23 -3.37
N ILE A 38 -1.41 -4.36 -3.93
CA ILE A 38 -0.38 -5.30 -3.45
C ILE A 38 0.15 -4.85 -2.09
N GLU A 39 0.43 -3.55 -1.93
CA GLU A 39 0.89 -2.94 -0.69
C GLU A 39 -0.12 -3.15 0.44
N ASP A 40 -1.40 -2.88 0.21
CA ASP A 40 -2.48 -3.13 1.19
C ASP A 40 -2.49 -4.59 1.70
N GLU A 41 -2.32 -5.54 0.79
CA GLU A 41 -2.33 -6.97 1.13
C GLU A 41 -1.05 -7.38 1.89
N TYR A 42 0.09 -6.81 1.49
CA TYR A 42 1.37 -7.05 2.15
C TYR A 42 1.39 -6.44 3.56
N ASP A 43 0.98 -5.19 3.71
CA ASP A 43 0.91 -4.49 5.00
C ASP A 43 0.00 -5.23 5.98
N LEU A 44 -1.14 -5.74 5.50
CA LEU A 44 -2.04 -6.55 6.32
C LEU A 44 -1.40 -7.88 6.76
N ALA A 45 -0.59 -8.50 5.91
CA ALA A 45 0.13 -9.72 6.26
C ALA A 45 1.20 -9.45 7.33
N VAL A 46 2.02 -8.42 7.14
CA VAL A 46 3.06 -8.00 8.10
C VAL A 46 2.44 -7.60 9.45
N TYR A 47 1.31 -6.88 9.43
CA TYR A 47 0.57 -6.53 10.63
C TYR A 47 0.13 -7.78 11.41
N ARG A 48 -0.43 -8.78 10.74
CA ARG A 48 -0.88 -10.02 11.39
C ARG A 48 0.27 -10.78 12.01
N GLU A 49 1.39 -10.91 11.30
CA GLU A 49 2.61 -11.53 11.82
C GLU A 49 3.13 -10.79 13.06
N SER A 50 3.23 -9.47 12.98
CA SER A 50 3.68 -8.61 14.09
C SER A 50 2.76 -8.74 15.31
N LEU A 51 1.44 -8.83 15.09
CA LEU A 51 0.46 -9.01 16.16
C LEU A 51 0.58 -10.39 16.81
N GLU A 52 0.81 -11.45 16.03
CA GLU A 52 1.06 -12.79 16.58
C GLU A 52 2.34 -12.85 17.42
N GLU A 53 3.41 -12.19 16.98
CA GLU A 53 4.66 -12.09 17.73
C GLU A 53 4.46 -11.32 19.04
N TYR A 54 3.79 -10.17 18.99
CA TYR A 54 3.46 -9.39 20.17
C TYR A 54 2.57 -10.17 21.14
N ASN A 55 1.56 -10.89 20.66
CA ASN A 55 0.69 -11.69 21.53
C ASN A 55 1.44 -12.82 22.23
N LYS A 56 2.52 -13.35 21.64
CA LYS A 56 3.41 -14.33 22.29
C LYS A 56 4.30 -13.69 23.36
N ASN A 57 4.71 -12.44 23.16
CA ASN A 57 5.55 -11.69 24.10
C ASN A 57 5.16 -10.19 24.13
N PRO A 58 4.14 -9.80 24.93
CA PRO A 58 3.51 -8.49 24.85
C PRO A 58 4.30 -7.42 25.61
N ILE A 59 5.56 -7.24 25.21
CA ILE A 59 6.45 -6.19 25.74
C ILE A 59 6.37 -5.01 24.78
N SER A 60 6.20 -3.81 25.34
CA SER A 60 6.31 -2.56 24.61
C SER A 60 7.23 -1.61 25.38
N TYR A 61 7.84 -0.69 24.64
CA TYR A 61 8.76 0.31 25.18
C TYR A 61 8.26 1.69 24.80
N SER A 62 8.38 2.64 25.72
CA SER A 62 8.17 4.05 25.46
C SER A 62 9.25 4.61 24.52
N HIS A 63 8.97 5.75 23.90
CA HIS A 63 9.92 6.44 23.03
C HIS A 63 11.27 6.68 23.74
N ASP A 64 11.25 7.18 24.98
CA ASP A 64 12.45 7.42 25.80
C ASP A 64 13.24 6.13 26.11
N GLU A 65 12.55 5.01 26.34
CA GLU A 65 13.21 3.72 26.55
C GLU A 65 13.91 3.25 25.28
N VAL A 66 13.26 3.38 24.12
CA VAL A 66 13.85 3.01 22.82
C VAL A 66 15.05 3.90 22.49
N CYS A 67 14.98 5.22 22.71
CA CYS A 67 16.11 6.13 22.50
C CYS A 67 17.33 5.70 23.33
N ARG A 68 17.11 5.40 24.62
CA ARG A 68 18.17 4.91 25.53
C ARG A 68 18.74 3.57 25.10
N MET A 69 17.90 2.64 24.62
CA MET A 69 18.34 1.34 24.10
C MET A 69 19.21 1.46 22.85
N LEU A 70 18.90 2.44 21.99
CA LEU A 70 19.60 2.68 20.72
C LEU A 70 20.77 3.66 20.85
N GLY A 71 20.92 4.33 22.00
CA GLY A 71 22.00 5.28 22.26
C GLY A 71 21.88 6.57 21.45
N ILE A 72 20.65 7.03 21.20
CA ILE A 72 20.33 8.21 20.37
C ILE A 72 19.76 9.38 21.18
N ASP A 73 20.09 9.43 22.47
CA ASP A 73 19.68 10.45 23.44
C ASP A 73 20.30 11.83 23.18
#